data_AF-A0AAC9BT41-F1
#
_entry.id   AF-A0AAC9BT41-F1
#
_cell.length_a   1.000
_cell.length_b   1.000
_cell.length_c   1.000
_cell.angle_alpha   90.00
_cell.angle_beta   90.00
_cell.angle_gamma   90.00
#
_symmetry.space_group_name_H-M   'P 1'
#
loop_
_entity.id
_entity.type
_entity.pdbx_description
1 polymer ?
#
loop_
_entity_poly.entity_id
_entity_poly.type
_entity_poly.pdbx_seq_one_letter_code
_entity_poly.pdbx_strand_id
1 'polypeptide(L)'
;MSTSNELISAKAATGITGLDDILAGGLSRSHVFLLEGEPGTGKTTVALHFLMAGARAGERCLYITLSETERELRQGAASHGWELNDNIEIFELTPPESLLNAEHQQSLLYSSDLELGEATKQIFEVVERFKPTRVVLDSLSEIRLLAQSSLRYRRQILAIKHYFVRYDATVLLLDDLTTESLDKTVHSVAHGVVRLEELTPNYGAERRRVRIVKYRGQKYRGGFHDFTIMGDGVHVFPRLVAAEHRSDYPRLQLRSGIKEMDALLGGGVETGSSTLILGPAGTGKSLISMIFAAAAVERGEKAALFIFDEELGLLFERMNNIGIDLKALQATGNLVIEQVDAAELSPGEFSHRVRRCVDEQKIKTVVIDSINGYQAAMPEENALVLHMHELLLYLNRQGAATFMTVAQHGLVGDMQAPVDITYLADTVILLRYFEALGKVRRAISVIKKRTGSHESTIREYRISAQGMTIGEPLEAFQGVLRGVPTYFGESKPLLQEETL
;
A
#
# COMPACT_ATOMS: atom_id res chain seq x y z
N MET A 1 -39.97 -3.27 29.03
CA MET A 1 -39.76 -4.25 27.94
C MET A 1 -39.74 -3.50 26.63
N SER A 2 -38.77 -3.83 25.76
CA SER A 2 -38.47 -3.20 24.44
C SER A 2 -37.77 -1.84 24.55
N THR A 3 -36.61 -1.54 23.96
CA THR A 3 -35.80 -2.20 22.94
C THR A 3 -34.44 -1.47 22.92
N SER A 4 -33.37 -2.11 23.38
CA SER A 4 -32.00 -1.60 23.24
C SER A 4 -31.05 -2.78 23.05
N ASN A 5 -31.40 -3.64 22.08
CA ASN A 5 -30.48 -4.60 21.51
C ASN A 5 -30.26 -4.12 20.08
N GLU A 6 -29.41 -3.10 19.91
CA GLU A 6 -28.78 -2.89 18.61
C GLU A 6 -28.15 -4.22 18.22
N LEU A 7 -28.56 -4.74 17.06
CA LEU A 7 -28.13 -6.04 16.56
C LEU A 7 -26.60 -6.03 16.46
N ILE A 8 -25.96 -6.61 17.46
CA ILE A 8 -24.54 -6.91 17.48
C ILE A 8 -24.22 -7.55 16.13
N SER A 9 -23.32 -6.93 15.35
CA SER A 9 -22.94 -7.39 14.01
C SER A 9 -22.60 -8.89 14.03
N ALA A 10 -22.95 -9.62 12.97
CA ALA A 10 -22.66 -11.06 12.86
C ALA A 10 -21.15 -11.39 12.98
N LYS A 11 -20.28 -10.39 12.81
CA LYS A 11 -18.83 -10.46 12.98
C LYS A 11 -18.35 -9.50 14.06
N ALA A 12 -17.27 -9.87 14.73
CA ALA A 12 -16.50 -8.99 15.57
C ALA A 12 -15.46 -8.27 14.71
N ALA A 13 -15.75 -7.01 14.35
CA ALA A 13 -14.84 -6.16 13.59
C ALA A 13 -13.55 -5.93 14.38
N THR A 14 -12.40 -5.96 13.70
CA THR A 14 -11.09 -5.68 14.31
C THR A 14 -10.87 -4.20 14.58
N GLY A 15 -11.65 -3.32 13.95
CA GLY A 15 -11.44 -1.87 14.03
C GLY A 15 -10.34 -1.36 13.12
N ILE A 16 -9.75 -2.25 12.31
CA ILE A 16 -8.77 -1.95 11.28
C ILE A 16 -9.43 -2.29 9.94
N THR A 17 -9.86 -1.26 9.20
CA THR A 17 -10.67 -1.42 7.97
C THR A 17 -10.04 -2.38 6.97
N GLY A 18 -8.73 -2.27 6.72
CA GLY A 18 -8.04 -3.16 5.78
C GLY A 18 -7.95 -4.62 6.28
N LEU A 19 -7.80 -4.83 7.59
CA LEU A 19 -7.79 -6.17 8.16
C LEU A 19 -9.19 -6.80 8.09
N ASP A 20 -10.23 -6.01 8.36
CA ASP A 20 -11.62 -6.44 8.22
C ASP A 20 -11.97 -6.78 6.76
N ASP A 21 -11.46 -6.06 5.77
CA ASP A 21 -11.59 -6.42 4.34
C ASP A 21 -10.95 -7.78 4.04
N ILE A 22 -9.70 -7.98 4.46
CA ILE A 22 -8.97 -9.25 4.26
C ILE A 22 -9.68 -10.42 4.95
N LEU A 23 -10.27 -10.16 6.12
CA LEU A 23 -11.04 -11.13 6.91
C LEU A 23 -12.49 -11.29 6.43
N ALA A 24 -12.93 -10.59 5.38
CA ALA A 24 -14.32 -10.57 4.90
C ALA A 24 -15.34 -10.18 6.00
N GLY A 25 -15.12 -9.02 6.60
CA GLY A 25 -15.99 -8.39 7.60
C GLY A 25 -15.58 -8.59 9.06
N GLY A 26 -14.41 -9.18 9.33
CA GLY A 26 -13.86 -9.38 10.67
C GLY A 26 -13.92 -10.83 11.18
N LEU A 27 -13.79 -10.99 12.50
CA LEU A 27 -13.69 -12.29 13.17
C LEU A 27 -15.08 -12.91 13.45
N SER A 28 -15.25 -14.21 13.24
CA SER A 28 -16.49 -14.91 13.61
C SER A 28 -16.63 -14.90 15.13
N ARG A 29 -17.82 -14.58 15.62
CA ARG A 29 -18.07 -14.49 17.06
C ARG A 29 -17.95 -15.84 17.75
N SER A 30 -17.65 -15.81 19.04
CA SER A 30 -17.63 -16.98 19.92
C SER A 30 -16.60 -18.05 19.51
N HIS A 31 -15.51 -17.58 18.90
CA HIS A 31 -14.38 -18.40 18.46
C HIS A 31 -13.06 -17.85 18.98
N VAL A 32 -12.05 -18.71 18.98
CA VAL A 32 -10.68 -18.39 19.37
C VAL A 32 -9.83 -18.19 18.13
N PHE A 33 -9.14 -17.06 18.06
CA PHE A 33 -8.21 -16.69 17.00
C PHE A 33 -6.81 -16.55 17.55
N LEU A 34 -5.82 -16.78 16.69
CA LEU A 34 -4.41 -16.56 16.99
C LEU A 34 -3.91 -15.38 16.18
N LEU A 35 -3.26 -14.43 16.83
CA LEU A 35 -2.45 -13.39 16.21
C LEU A 35 -1.00 -13.66 16.58
N GLU A 36 -0.20 -14.04 15.59
CA GLU A 36 1.19 -14.43 15.78
C GLU A 36 2.14 -13.51 15.01
N GLY A 37 3.35 -13.36 15.52
CA GLY A 37 4.40 -12.55 14.90
C GLY A 37 5.58 -12.38 15.85
N GLU A 38 6.75 -12.04 15.32
CA GLU A 38 7.92 -11.75 16.15
C GLU A 38 7.69 -10.52 17.07
N PRO A 39 8.48 -10.34 18.13
CA PRO A 39 8.45 -9.11 18.93
C PRO A 39 8.59 -7.86 18.05
N GLY A 40 7.85 -6.79 18.36
CA GLY A 40 7.87 -5.55 17.58
C GLY A 40 6.96 -5.50 16.34
N THR A 41 6.37 -6.63 15.92
CA THR A 41 5.51 -6.68 14.73
C THR A 41 4.15 -5.96 14.85
N GLY A 42 3.76 -5.47 16.04
CA GLY A 42 2.51 -4.72 16.24
C GLY A 42 1.31 -5.52 16.80
N LYS A 43 1.56 -6.70 17.40
CA LYS A 43 0.50 -7.57 17.95
C LYS A 43 -0.38 -6.85 18.98
N THR A 44 0.22 -6.23 19.99
CA THR A 44 -0.47 -5.47 21.05
C THR A 44 -1.33 -4.36 20.45
N THR A 45 -0.80 -3.61 19.48
CA THR A 45 -1.53 -2.54 18.78
C THR A 45 -2.78 -3.07 18.06
N VAL A 46 -2.67 -4.17 17.31
CA VAL A 46 -3.83 -4.83 16.67
C VAL A 46 -4.83 -5.33 17.71
N ALA A 47 -4.36 -5.86 18.84
CA ALA A 47 -5.21 -6.37 19.91
C ALA A 47 -6.02 -5.25 20.59
N LEU A 48 -5.40 -4.10 20.82
CA LEU A 48 -6.07 -2.92 21.34
C LEU A 48 -7.10 -2.37 20.34
N HIS A 49 -6.80 -2.33 19.04
CA HIS A 49 -7.81 -2.01 18.01
C HIS A 49 -9.04 -2.91 18.11
N PHE A 50 -8.84 -4.22 18.27
CA PHE A 50 -9.92 -5.19 18.39
C PHE A 50 -10.80 -4.95 19.61
N LEU A 51 -10.22 -4.64 20.77
CA LEU A 51 -10.99 -4.32 21.98
C LEU A 51 -11.69 -2.95 21.88
N MET A 52 -11.01 -1.92 21.37
CA MET A 52 -11.60 -0.60 21.17
C MET A 52 -12.79 -0.64 20.19
N ALA A 53 -12.69 -1.42 19.12
CA ALA A 53 -13.81 -1.64 18.20
C ALA A 53 -15.02 -2.29 18.89
N GLY A 54 -14.77 -3.20 19.83
CA GLY A 54 -15.82 -3.80 20.66
C GLY A 54 -16.43 -2.79 21.61
N ALA A 55 -15.60 -2.05 22.34
CA ALA A 55 -16.04 -1.02 23.28
C ALA A 55 -16.89 0.07 22.60
N ARG A 56 -16.52 0.49 21.38
CA ARG A 56 -17.30 1.41 20.54
C ARG A 56 -18.65 0.81 20.09
N ALA A 57 -18.72 -0.51 19.94
CA ALA A 57 -19.95 -1.25 19.66
C ALA A 57 -20.77 -1.59 20.93
N GLY A 58 -20.40 -1.03 22.09
CA GLY A 58 -21.07 -1.30 23.38
C GLY A 58 -20.75 -2.67 23.98
N GLU A 59 -19.73 -3.37 23.47
CA GLU A 59 -19.31 -4.67 23.96
C GLU A 59 -18.40 -4.54 25.19
N ARG A 60 -18.50 -5.50 26.12
CA ARG A 60 -17.58 -5.60 27.26
C ARG A 60 -16.29 -6.28 26.80
N CYS A 61 -15.15 -5.63 26.99
CA CYS A 61 -13.86 -6.05 26.49
C CYS A 61 -12.90 -6.32 27.65
N LEU A 62 -12.18 -7.43 27.59
CA LEU A 62 -11.19 -7.81 28.60
C LEU A 62 -9.83 -8.03 27.95
N TYR A 63 -8.82 -7.32 28.41
CA TYR A 63 -7.41 -7.58 28.10
C TYR A 63 -6.80 -8.34 29.28
N ILE A 64 -6.28 -9.54 29.04
CA ILE A 64 -5.53 -10.30 30.03
C ILE A 64 -4.06 -10.26 29.63
N THR A 65 -3.23 -9.63 30.46
CA THR A 65 -1.80 -9.49 30.21
C THR A 65 -0.98 -10.32 31.20
N LEU A 66 0.06 -11.01 30.71
CA LEU A 66 1.02 -11.79 31.47
C LEU A 66 2.43 -11.17 31.42
N SER A 67 2.68 -10.26 30.47
CA SER A 67 4.02 -9.73 30.17
C SER A 67 4.13 -8.22 30.38
N GLU A 68 3.09 -7.45 30.08
CA GLU A 68 3.07 -5.99 30.21
C GLU A 68 2.16 -5.57 31.36
N THR A 69 2.52 -4.50 32.07
CA THR A 69 1.68 -3.95 33.15
C THR A 69 0.48 -3.18 32.58
N GLU A 70 -0.58 -3.01 33.37
CA GLU A 70 -1.72 -2.15 32.96
C GLU A 70 -1.26 -0.73 32.61
N ARG A 71 -0.30 -0.21 33.38
CA ARG A 71 0.27 1.13 33.16
C ARG A 71 0.95 1.24 31.80
N GLU A 72 1.74 0.24 31.40
CA GLU A 72 2.43 0.21 30.11
C GLU A 72 1.44 0.14 28.95
N LEU A 73 0.42 -0.72 29.04
CA LEU A 73 -0.62 -0.83 28.01
C LEU A 73 -1.39 0.48 27.83
N ARG A 74 -1.75 1.17 28.92
CA ARG A 74 -2.42 2.48 28.85
C ARG A 74 -1.49 3.55 28.28
N GLN A 75 -0.19 3.53 28.60
CA GLN A 75 0.78 4.45 28.02
C GLN A 75 0.99 4.20 26.52
N GLY A 76 1.04 2.94 26.08
CA GLY A 76 1.09 2.56 24.68
C GLY A 76 -0.18 2.95 23.91
N ALA A 77 -1.36 2.84 24.53
CA ALA A 77 -2.59 3.35 23.92
C ALA A 77 -2.55 4.88 23.79
N ALA A 78 -2.08 5.59 24.82
CA ALA A 78 -1.98 7.05 24.81
C ALA A 78 -0.99 7.59 23.78
N SER A 79 0.10 6.86 23.47
CA SER A 79 1.04 7.26 22.41
C SER A 79 0.40 7.24 21.02
N HIS A 80 -0.67 6.45 20.84
CA HIS A 80 -1.50 6.45 19.64
C HIS A 80 -2.70 7.42 19.70
N GLY A 81 -2.75 8.29 20.73
CA GLY A 81 -3.88 9.19 20.98
C GLY A 81 -5.16 8.47 21.39
N TRP A 82 -5.07 7.25 21.93
CA TRP A 82 -6.23 6.49 22.37
C TRP A 82 -6.47 6.60 23.86
N GLU A 83 -7.74 6.70 24.22
CA GLU A 83 -8.21 6.56 25.59
C GLU A 83 -8.99 5.25 25.72
N LEU A 84 -8.47 4.34 26.55
CA LEU A 84 -9.14 3.09 26.86
C LEU A 84 -10.24 3.38 27.89
N ASN A 85 -11.49 3.35 27.44
CA ASN A 85 -12.66 3.64 28.26
C ASN A 85 -13.03 2.48 29.21
N ASP A 86 -14.01 2.73 30.07
CA ASP A 86 -14.48 1.79 31.11
C ASP A 86 -15.06 0.46 30.56
N ASN A 87 -15.31 0.37 29.25
CA ASN A 87 -15.75 -0.88 28.64
C ASN A 87 -14.58 -1.85 28.39
N ILE A 88 -13.33 -1.40 28.58
CA ILE A 88 -12.12 -2.21 28.44
C ILE A 88 -11.48 -2.39 29.82
N GLU A 89 -11.66 -3.58 30.39
CA GLU A 89 -10.98 -3.99 31.62
C GLU A 89 -9.60 -4.57 31.25
N ILE A 90 -8.55 -4.13 31.95
CA ILE A 90 -7.22 -4.72 31.84
C ILE A 90 -6.97 -5.52 33.12
N PHE A 91 -6.68 -6.81 32.96
CA PHE A 91 -6.35 -7.70 34.05
C PHE A 91 -4.90 -8.15 33.91
N GLU A 92 -4.06 -7.64 34.80
CA GLU A 92 -2.67 -8.04 34.93
C GLU A 92 -2.59 -9.34 35.73
N LEU A 93 -2.18 -10.40 35.06
CA LEU A 93 -1.94 -11.70 35.67
C LEU A 93 -0.55 -11.65 36.31
N THR A 94 -0.49 -11.25 37.58
CA THR A 94 0.77 -11.26 38.32
C THR A 94 1.25 -12.70 38.51
N PRO A 95 2.50 -13.03 38.13
CA PRO A 95 3.07 -14.33 38.47
C PRO A 95 3.03 -14.53 40.00
N PRO A 96 2.85 -15.75 40.50
CA PRO A 96 2.85 -15.98 41.94
C PRO A 96 4.14 -15.41 42.58
N GLU A 97 4.01 -14.82 43.78
CA GLU A 97 5.10 -14.15 44.53
C GLU A 97 6.37 -15.03 44.72
N SER A 98 6.26 -16.34 44.49
CA SER A 98 7.36 -17.31 44.49
C SER A 98 8.46 -17.03 43.46
N LEU A 99 8.17 -16.33 42.36
CA LEU A 99 9.15 -15.97 41.33
C LEU A 99 9.94 -14.69 41.64
N LEU A 100 9.40 -13.83 42.51
CA LEU A 100 9.97 -12.50 42.84
C LEU A 100 10.87 -12.52 44.08
N ASN A 101 10.73 -13.52 44.95
CA ASN A 101 11.47 -13.62 46.20
C ASN A 101 12.65 -14.60 46.11
N ALA A 102 13.87 -14.06 45.96
CA ALA A 102 15.11 -14.85 45.96
C ALA A 102 15.31 -15.69 47.24
N GLU A 103 14.72 -15.27 48.38
CA GLU A 103 14.78 -16.01 49.65
C GLU A 103 13.84 -17.24 49.69
N HIS A 104 12.80 -17.28 48.84
CA HIS A 104 11.88 -18.42 48.74
C HIS A 104 12.32 -19.48 47.71
N GLN A 105 13.36 -19.22 46.92
CA GLN A 105 13.93 -20.21 45.98
C GLN A 105 14.56 -21.43 46.68
N GLN A 106 14.74 -21.39 48.00
CA GLN A 106 15.42 -22.46 48.75
C GLN A 106 14.52 -23.47 49.47
N SER A 107 13.19 -23.33 49.51
CA SER A 107 12.37 -24.23 50.36
C SER A 107 11.13 -24.89 49.77
N LEU A 108 10.62 -24.51 48.61
CA LEU A 108 9.52 -25.25 47.96
C LEU A 108 9.70 -25.23 46.44
N LEU A 109 10.09 -26.37 45.86
CA LEU A 109 9.94 -26.61 44.42
C LEU A 109 8.44 -26.61 44.10
N TYR A 110 7.86 -25.46 43.79
CA TYR A 110 6.53 -25.42 43.20
C TYR A 110 6.58 -26.18 41.88
N SER A 111 5.68 -27.16 41.73
CA SER A 111 5.55 -27.84 40.45
C SER A 111 4.94 -26.85 39.45
N SER A 112 5.46 -26.83 38.22
CA SER A 112 4.89 -26.07 37.09
C SER A 112 3.39 -26.35 36.86
N ASP A 113 2.88 -27.47 37.38
CA ASP A 113 1.46 -27.82 37.38
C ASP A 113 0.60 -26.91 38.28
N LEU A 114 1.12 -26.46 39.42
CA LEU A 114 0.42 -25.53 40.33
C LEU A 114 0.38 -24.12 39.73
N GLU A 115 1.51 -23.61 39.24
CA GLU A 115 1.62 -22.25 38.70
C GLU A 115 0.73 -22.04 37.46
N LEU A 116 0.77 -22.99 36.51
CA LEU A 116 -0.10 -22.94 35.32
C LEU A 116 -1.58 -23.10 35.68
N GLY A 117 -1.88 -23.95 36.67
CA GLY A 117 -3.23 -24.18 37.17
C GLY A 117 -3.83 -22.94 37.83
N GLU A 118 -3.06 -22.25 38.67
CA GLU A 118 -3.44 -21.01 39.33
C GLU A 118 -3.65 -19.87 38.33
N ALA A 119 -2.72 -19.67 37.40
CA ALA A 119 -2.84 -18.71 36.30
C ALA A 119 -4.16 -18.90 35.52
N THR A 120 -4.43 -20.14 35.12
CA THR A 120 -5.66 -20.51 34.41
C THR A 120 -6.91 -20.21 35.24
N LYS A 121 -6.87 -20.53 36.53
CA LYS A 121 -7.99 -20.32 37.44
C LYS A 121 -8.30 -18.83 37.59
N GLN A 122 -7.29 -17.99 37.76
CA GLN A 122 -7.45 -16.53 37.83
C GLN A 122 -8.06 -15.97 36.54
N ILE A 123 -7.60 -16.44 35.37
CA ILE A 123 -8.19 -16.11 34.06
C ILE A 123 -9.69 -16.44 34.04
N PHE A 124 -10.07 -17.63 34.51
CA PHE A 124 -11.47 -18.03 34.53
C PHE A 124 -12.31 -17.22 35.53
N GLU A 125 -11.78 -16.93 36.71
CA GLU A 125 -12.45 -16.11 37.73
C GLU A 125 -12.73 -14.69 37.23
N VAL A 126 -11.77 -14.04 36.54
CA VAL A 126 -11.99 -12.70 35.98
C VAL A 126 -13.01 -12.73 34.83
N VAL A 127 -13.00 -13.77 33.98
CA VAL A 127 -13.97 -13.94 32.90
C VAL A 127 -15.38 -14.17 33.44
N GLU A 128 -15.54 -14.92 34.53
CA GLU A 128 -16.81 -15.14 35.20
C GLU A 128 -17.38 -13.87 35.83
N ARG A 129 -16.52 -13.08 36.46
CA ARG A 129 -16.88 -11.79 37.06
C ARG A 129 -17.24 -10.75 36.00
N PHE A 130 -16.40 -10.63 34.97
CA PHE A 130 -16.50 -9.57 33.97
C PHE A 130 -17.38 -9.95 32.76
N LYS A 131 -17.66 -11.22 32.49
CA LYS A 131 -18.50 -11.68 31.36
C LYS A 131 -18.25 -10.92 30.04
N PRO A 132 -16.99 -10.90 29.55
CA PRO A 132 -16.62 -10.18 28.35
C PRO A 132 -17.24 -10.78 27.09
N THR A 133 -17.55 -9.93 26.12
CA THR A 133 -17.88 -10.34 24.74
C THR A 133 -16.63 -10.51 23.89
N ARG A 134 -15.57 -9.74 24.17
CA ARG A 134 -14.25 -9.83 23.52
C ARG A 134 -13.15 -10.00 24.54
N VAL A 135 -12.20 -10.88 24.25
CA VAL A 135 -11.07 -11.16 25.13
C VAL A 135 -9.78 -11.13 24.32
N VAL A 136 -8.78 -10.42 24.81
CA VAL A 136 -7.38 -10.58 24.40
C VAL A 136 -6.65 -11.32 25.51
N LEU A 137 -5.84 -12.32 25.14
CA LEU A 137 -4.92 -13.00 26.05
C LEU A 137 -3.50 -12.82 25.52
N ASP A 138 -2.70 -12.06 26.25
CA ASP A 138 -1.36 -11.63 25.88
C ASP A 138 -0.35 -11.95 26.99
N SER A 139 0.69 -12.76 26.80
CA SER A 139 1.02 -13.55 25.63
C SER A 139 0.91 -15.04 25.93
N LEU A 140 0.68 -15.84 24.89
CA LEU A 140 0.81 -17.29 24.95
C LEU A 140 2.25 -17.74 25.21
N SER A 141 3.25 -16.89 24.94
CA SER A 141 4.66 -17.14 25.25
C SER A 141 4.87 -17.39 26.75
N GLU A 142 4.23 -16.60 27.62
CA GLU A 142 4.30 -16.79 29.07
C GLU A 142 3.59 -18.06 29.54
N ILE A 143 2.42 -18.38 28.95
CA ILE A 143 1.72 -19.65 29.23
C ILE A 143 2.58 -20.85 28.81
N ARG A 144 3.32 -20.72 27.70
CA ARG A 144 4.24 -21.75 27.20
C ARG A 144 5.41 -21.95 28.17
N LEU A 145 5.95 -20.87 28.72
CA LEU A 145 7.02 -20.89 29.72
C LEU A 145 6.56 -21.64 30.99
N LEU A 146 5.39 -21.28 31.52
CA LEU A 146 4.79 -21.94 32.69
C LEU A 146 4.51 -23.44 32.46
N ALA A 147 4.10 -23.81 31.24
CA ALA A 147 3.74 -25.20 30.94
C ALA A 147 4.94 -26.17 30.89
N GLN A 148 6.16 -25.67 30.63
CA GLN A 148 7.43 -26.40 30.52
C GLN A 148 7.47 -27.60 29.54
N SER A 149 6.35 -27.98 28.93
CA SER A 149 6.25 -29.05 27.94
C SER A 149 5.15 -28.79 26.91
N SER A 150 5.38 -29.26 25.69
CA SER A 150 4.49 -29.07 24.54
C SER A 150 3.09 -29.66 24.74
N LEU A 151 3.01 -30.83 25.38
CA LEU A 151 1.75 -31.53 25.62
C LEU A 151 0.92 -30.83 26.70
N ARG A 152 1.56 -30.33 27.77
CA ARG A 152 0.88 -29.51 28.80
C ARG A 152 0.36 -28.21 28.20
N TYR A 153 1.21 -27.50 27.45
CA TYR A 153 0.82 -26.28 26.74
C TYR A 153 -0.39 -26.52 25.84
N ARG A 154 -0.35 -27.56 24.98
CA ARG A 154 -1.48 -27.90 24.11
C ARG A 154 -2.76 -28.21 24.88
N ARG A 155 -2.68 -28.98 25.98
CA ARG A 155 -3.84 -29.28 26.84
C ARG A 155 -4.42 -28.00 27.44
N GLN A 156 -3.57 -27.08 27.84
CA GLN A 156 -3.97 -25.81 28.43
C GLN A 156 -4.69 -24.91 27.43
N ILE A 157 -4.15 -24.75 26.22
CA ILE A 157 -4.81 -23.98 25.15
C ILE A 157 -6.17 -24.60 24.77
N LEU A 158 -6.28 -25.93 24.77
CA LEU A 158 -7.57 -26.61 24.57
C LEU A 158 -8.56 -26.31 25.71
N ALA A 159 -8.11 -26.33 26.96
CA ALA A 159 -8.95 -26.01 28.12
C ALA A 159 -9.46 -24.56 28.03
N ILE A 160 -8.57 -23.60 27.76
CA ILE A 160 -8.89 -22.19 27.54
C ILE A 160 -9.92 -22.04 26.43
N LYS A 161 -9.71 -22.69 25.26
CA LYS A 161 -10.67 -22.66 24.16
C LYS A 161 -12.03 -23.19 24.56
N HIS A 162 -12.09 -24.37 25.18
CA HIS A 162 -13.36 -24.98 25.59
C HIS A 162 -14.08 -24.14 26.65
N TYR A 163 -13.34 -23.44 27.49
CA TYR A 163 -13.89 -22.54 28.48
C TYR A 163 -14.55 -21.32 27.83
N PHE A 164 -13.82 -20.58 26.98
CA PHE A 164 -14.35 -19.37 26.34
C PHE A 164 -15.53 -19.62 25.40
N VAL A 165 -15.60 -20.79 24.74
CA VAL A 165 -16.76 -21.18 23.93
C VAL A 165 -18.04 -21.24 24.76
N ARG A 166 -17.97 -21.53 26.07
CA ARG A 166 -19.15 -21.55 26.96
C ARG A 166 -19.67 -20.17 27.33
N TYR A 167 -18.86 -19.12 27.16
CA TYR A 167 -19.18 -17.74 27.51
C TYR A 167 -19.49 -16.89 26.28
N ASP A 168 -19.64 -17.51 25.11
CA ASP A 168 -19.88 -16.85 23.82
C ASP A 168 -18.88 -15.74 23.46
N ALA A 169 -17.72 -15.73 24.12
CA ALA A 169 -16.69 -14.71 23.97
C ALA A 169 -15.85 -14.93 22.71
N THR A 170 -15.51 -13.85 22.03
CA THR A 170 -14.60 -13.87 20.88
C THR A 170 -13.19 -13.57 21.37
N VAL A 171 -12.28 -14.53 21.23
CA VAL A 171 -10.97 -14.50 21.88
C VAL A 171 -9.87 -14.32 20.85
N LEU A 172 -8.96 -13.38 21.10
CA LEU A 172 -7.73 -13.19 20.36
C LEU A 172 -6.53 -13.55 21.25
N LEU A 173 -5.80 -14.60 20.88
CA LEU A 173 -4.60 -15.04 21.57
C LEU A 173 -3.38 -14.44 20.87
N LEU A 174 -2.45 -13.83 21.62
CA LEU A 174 -1.21 -13.30 21.07
C LEU A 174 -0.06 -14.28 21.31
N ASP A 175 0.73 -14.58 20.29
CA ASP A 175 1.84 -15.55 20.39
C ASP A 175 3.07 -15.01 19.65
N ASP A 176 4.25 -15.22 20.25
CA ASP A 176 5.51 -14.93 19.57
C ASP A 176 6.01 -16.18 18.84
N LEU A 177 6.54 -16.00 17.62
CA LEU A 177 7.07 -17.09 16.79
C LEU A 177 8.44 -17.63 17.27
N THR A 178 8.71 -17.58 18.58
CA THR A 178 10.04 -17.85 19.16
C THR A 178 10.45 -19.33 19.08
N THR A 179 9.56 -20.26 18.73
CA THR A 179 9.87 -21.70 18.64
C THR A 179 9.16 -22.41 17.47
N GLU A 180 9.81 -22.44 16.30
CA GLU A 180 9.28 -22.98 15.02
C GLU A 180 8.64 -24.40 15.10
N SER A 181 9.09 -25.26 16.02
CA SER A 181 8.64 -26.66 16.11
C SER A 181 7.32 -26.87 16.88
N LEU A 182 6.91 -25.91 17.73
CA LEU A 182 5.76 -26.05 18.64
C LEU A 182 4.49 -25.35 18.15
N ASP A 183 4.63 -24.40 17.22
CA ASP A 183 3.57 -23.51 16.76
C ASP A 183 2.42 -24.25 16.05
N LYS A 184 2.71 -25.41 15.44
CA LYS A 184 1.69 -26.24 14.79
C LYS A 184 0.59 -26.70 15.74
N THR A 185 0.86 -26.74 17.05
CA THR A 185 -0.12 -27.19 18.04
C THR A 185 -1.28 -26.20 18.20
N VAL A 186 -0.98 -24.92 18.43
CA VAL A 186 -1.98 -23.85 18.56
C VAL A 186 -2.71 -23.61 17.25
N HIS A 187 -1.97 -23.70 16.14
CA HIS A 187 -2.55 -23.66 14.79
C HIS A 187 -3.63 -24.71 14.60
N SER A 188 -3.52 -25.91 15.17
CA SER A 188 -4.59 -26.91 15.03
C SER A 188 -5.88 -26.55 15.81
N VAL A 189 -5.72 -25.78 16.90
CA VAL A 189 -6.77 -25.48 17.88
C VAL A 189 -7.56 -24.22 17.49
N ALA A 190 -6.89 -23.17 17.04
CA ALA A 190 -7.51 -21.89 16.67
C ALA A 190 -8.53 -22.03 15.53
N HIS A 191 -9.52 -21.15 15.48
CA HIS A 191 -10.50 -21.07 14.38
C HIS A 191 -9.91 -20.35 13.16
N GLY A 192 -9.17 -19.27 13.39
CA GLY A 192 -8.36 -18.56 12.40
C GLY A 192 -6.99 -18.20 12.97
N VAL A 193 -6.03 -17.96 12.08
CA VAL A 193 -4.67 -17.54 12.43
C VAL A 193 -4.28 -16.39 11.52
N VAL A 194 -3.95 -15.25 12.13
CA VAL A 194 -3.43 -14.04 11.51
C VAL A 194 -1.94 -13.97 11.85
N ARG A 195 -1.09 -13.82 10.84
CA ARG A 195 0.36 -13.70 11.03
C ARG A 195 0.83 -12.32 10.62
N LEU A 196 1.60 -11.67 11.50
CA LEU A 196 2.35 -10.45 11.25
C LEU A 196 3.82 -10.82 11.01
N GLU A 197 4.42 -10.19 10.01
CA GLU A 197 5.84 -10.31 9.67
C GLU A 197 6.42 -8.90 9.57
N GLU A 198 7.62 -8.73 10.10
CA GLU A 198 8.45 -7.56 9.87
C GLU A 198 9.64 -7.98 8.99
N LEU A 199 9.95 -7.18 7.99
CA LEU A 199 11.06 -7.36 7.08
C LEU A 199 11.94 -6.13 7.19
N THR A 200 13.23 -6.36 7.40
CA THR A 200 14.25 -5.31 7.39
C THR A 200 14.91 -5.31 6.00
N PRO A 201 14.51 -4.41 5.08
CA PRO A 201 15.20 -4.29 3.80
C PRO A 201 16.63 -3.79 4.01
N ASN A 202 17.51 -3.99 3.02
CA ASN A 202 18.89 -3.49 3.07
C ASN A 202 18.99 -1.95 3.13
N TYR A 203 17.93 -1.24 2.77
CA TYR A 203 17.82 0.21 2.79
C TYR A 203 16.36 0.65 2.94
N GLY A 204 16.12 1.74 3.68
CA GLY A 204 14.79 2.26 3.97
C GLY A 204 14.21 1.82 5.31
N ALA A 205 12.94 2.15 5.54
CA ALA A 205 12.22 1.80 6.77
C ALA A 205 11.83 0.31 6.84
N GLU A 206 11.54 -0.19 8.05
CA GLU A 206 11.05 -1.56 8.20
C GLU A 206 9.71 -1.75 7.47
N ARG A 207 9.55 -2.91 6.82
CA ARG A 207 8.33 -3.26 6.11
C ARG A 207 7.55 -4.26 6.92
N ARG A 208 6.25 -4.02 7.09
CA ARG A 208 5.38 -4.96 7.80
C ARG A 208 4.34 -5.56 6.88
N ARG A 209 4.09 -6.86 7.04
CA ARG A 209 3.10 -7.60 6.24
C ARG A 209 2.24 -8.48 7.12
N VAL A 210 0.97 -8.54 6.79
CA VAL A 210 -0.01 -9.42 7.42
C VAL A 210 -0.48 -10.46 6.41
N ARG A 211 -0.66 -11.71 6.87
CA ARG A 211 -1.34 -12.75 6.10
C ARG A 211 -2.27 -13.56 6.97
N ILE A 212 -3.35 -14.05 6.37
CA ILE A 212 -4.24 -15.02 7.01
C ILE A 212 -3.73 -16.42 6.69
N VAL A 213 -3.21 -17.12 7.70
CA VAL A 213 -2.70 -18.49 7.54
C VAL A 213 -3.87 -19.44 7.31
N LYS A 214 -4.95 -19.23 8.05
CA LYS A 214 -6.19 -20.00 7.93
C LYS A 214 -7.37 -19.25 8.52
N TYR A 215 -8.56 -19.59 8.04
CA TYR A 215 -9.84 -19.24 8.67
C TYR A 215 -10.83 -20.36 8.35
N ARG A 216 -11.36 -21.04 9.37
CA ARG A 216 -12.30 -22.14 9.17
C ARG A 216 -13.71 -21.63 8.82
N GLY A 217 -14.34 -22.23 7.81
CA GLY A 217 -15.74 -21.94 7.46
C GLY A 217 -15.98 -20.60 6.78
N GLN A 218 -14.92 -19.88 6.36
CA GLN A 218 -15.03 -18.59 5.70
C GLN A 218 -13.94 -18.43 4.64
N LYS A 219 -14.30 -17.81 3.51
CA LYS A 219 -13.32 -17.33 2.53
C LYS A 219 -12.69 -16.04 3.05
N TYR A 220 -11.38 -15.90 2.85
CA TYR A 220 -10.61 -14.72 3.20
C TYR A 220 -9.69 -14.36 2.03
N ARG A 221 -9.12 -13.15 2.06
CA ARG A 221 -8.11 -12.72 1.08
C ARG A 221 -6.77 -13.34 1.45
N GLY A 222 -6.25 -14.23 0.60
CA GLY A 222 -4.97 -14.89 0.81
C GLY A 222 -3.79 -14.08 0.27
N GLY A 223 -2.59 -14.50 0.66
CA GLY A 223 -1.32 -13.85 0.33
C GLY A 223 -0.88 -12.85 1.39
N PHE A 224 0.20 -12.13 1.10
CA PHE A 224 0.68 -11.03 1.94
C PHE A 224 -0.05 -9.74 1.60
N HIS A 225 -0.30 -8.96 2.64
CA HIS A 225 -0.84 -7.61 2.59
C HIS A 225 0.07 -6.72 3.40
N ASP A 226 0.45 -5.57 2.85
CA ASP A 226 1.31 -4.66 3.59
C ASP A 226 0.51 -3.96 4.69
N PHE A 227 1.17 -3.57 5.76
CA PHE A 227 0.60 -2.68 6.75
C PHE A 227 1.67 -1.78 7.34
N THR A 228 1.23 -0.69 7.95
CA THR A 228 2.09 0.21 8.70
C THR A 228 1.45 0.58 10.03
N ILE A 229 2.26 1.07 10.96
CA ILE A 229 1.83 1.53 12.27
C ILE A 229 2.14 3.03 12.31
N MET A 230 1.09 3.84 12.31
CA MET A 230 1.16 5.29 12.38
C MET A 230 0.74 5.79 13.77
N GLY A 231 0.81 7.10 13.99
CA GLY A 231 0.39 7.74 15.23
C GLY A 231 -1.07 7.47 15.62
N ASP A 232 -1.95 7.11 14.68
CA ASP A 232 -3.35 6.78 14.94
C ASP A 232 -3.65 5.26 14.93
N GLY A 233 -2.64 4.41 14.70
CA GLY A 233 -2.77 2.96 14.79
C GLY A 233 -2.25 2.15 13.60
N VAL A 234 -2.79 0.94 13.48
CA VAL A 234 -2.45 0.02 12.39
C VAL A 234 -3.29 0.32 11.14
N HIS A 235 -2.61 0.50 10.01
CA HIS A 235 -3.23 0.66 8.70
C HIS A 235 -2.82 -0.51 7.82
N VAL A 236 -3.78 -1.36 7.48
CA VAL A 236 -3.55 -2.50 6.58
C VAL A 236 -3.95 -2.11 5.16
N PHE A 237 -3.12 -2.49 4.20
CA PHE A 237 -3.27 -2.24 2.78
C PHE A 237 -3.54 -3.57 2.05
N PRO A 238 -4.82 -3.96 1.85
CA PRO A 238 -5.17 -5.20 1.17
C PRO A 238 -4.56 -5.26 -0.22
N ARG A 239 -4.01 -6.44 -0.57
CA ARG A 239 -3.38 -6.69 -1.86
C ARG A 239 -4.40 -6.45 -2.96
N LEU A 240 -4.10 -5.55 -3.88
CA LEU A 240 -4.99 -5.24 -4.98
C LEU A 240 -5.30 -6.49 -5.83
N VAL A 241 -6.58 -6.69 -6.13
CA VAL A 241 -7.05 -7.66 -7.12
C VAL A 241 -7.93 -6.87 -8.07
N ALA A 242 -7.39 -6.53 -9.25
CA ALA A 242 -8.12 -5.70 -10.19
C ALA A 242 -9.44 -6.36 -10.62
N ALA A 243 -9.51 -7.71 -10.65
CA ALA A 243 -10.69 -8.51 -11.03
C ALA A 243 -11.99 -8.14 -10.30
N GLU A 244 -11.88 -7.67 -9.06
CA GLU A 244 -13.01 -7.34 -8.19
C GLU A 244 -13.65 -5.98 -8.52
N HIS A 245 -12.97 -5.16 -9.34
CA HIS A 245 -13.34 -3.78 -9.58
C HIS A 245 -13.69 -3.58 -11.05
N ARG A 246 -14.98 -3.50 -11.36
CA ARG A 246 -15.47 -3.15 -12.71
C ARG A 246 -16.42 -1.97 -12.58
N SER A 247 -16.12 -0.91 -13.31
CA SER A 247 -17.02 0.22 -13.46
C SER A 247 -17.29 0.44 -14.95
N ASP A 248 -18.51 0.84 -15.26
CA ASP A 248 -18.86 1.30 -16.60
C ASP A 248 -18.58 2.80 -16.68
N TYR A 249 -17.83 3.21 -17.70
CA TYR A 249 -17.49 4.60 -17.97
C TYR A 249 -17.49 4.86 -19.48
N PRO A 250 -17.81 6.09 -19.92
CA PRO A 250 -17.72 6.44 -21.32
C PRO A 250 -16.26 6.42 -21.77
N ARG A 251 -15.97 5.71 -22.86
CA ARG A 251 -14.64 5.75 -23.47
C ARG A 251 -14.50 7.05 -24.25
N LEU A 252 -13.67 7.95 -23.72
CA LEU A 252 -13.38 9.26 -24.32
C LEU A 252 -11.90 9.35 -24.69
N GLN A 253 -11.59 10.25 -25.63
CA GLN A 253 -10.21 10.61 -25.94
C GLN A 253 -9.83 11.90 -25.19
N LEU A 254 -8.85 11.78 -24.31
CA LEU A 254 -8.23 12.88 -23.59
C LEU A 254 -7.19 13.55 -24.47
N ARG A 255 -7.42 14.83 -24.72
CA ARG A 255 -6.52 15.67 -25.51
C ARG A 255 -5.47 16.32 -24.61
N SER A 256 -4.28 16.50 -25.16
CA SER A 256 -3.15 17.20 -24.54
C SER A 256 -3.30 18.72 -24.57
N GLY A 257 -4.13 19.24 -25.50
CA GLY A 257 -4.19 20.68 -25.79
C GLY A 257 -3.16 21.12 -26.83
N ILE A 258 -2.21 20.25 -27.21
CA ILE A 258 -1.25 20.49 -28.30
C ILE A 258 -1.75 19.73 -29.52
N LYS A 259 -2.16 20.46 -30.56
CA LYS A 259 -2.79 19.90 -31.77
C LYS A 259 -1.92 18.82 -32.42
N GLU A 260 -0.62 19.06 -32.51
CA GLU A 260 0.35 18.16 -33.15
C GLU A 260 0.62 16.91 -32.30
N MET A 261 0.57 17.03 -30.96
CA MET A 261 0.64 15.87 -30.05
C MET A 261 -0.62 15.01 -30.18
N ASP A 262 -1.79 15.64 -30.22
CA ASP A 262 -3.05 14.94 -30.42
C ASP A 262 -3.10 14.28 -31.79
N ALA A 263 -2.53 14.90 -32.83
CA ALA A 263 -2.39 14.30 -34.16
C ALA A 263 -1.47 13.06 -34.14
N LEU A 264 -0.30 13.15 -33.49
CA LEU A 264 0.61 12.01 -33.29
C LEU A 264 -0.11 10.83 -32.62
N LEU A 265 -0.98 11.13 -31.66
CA LEU A 265 -1.75 10.14 -30.90
C LEU A 265 -3.07 9.76 -31.56
N GLY A 266 -3.39 10.24 -32.77
CA GLY A 266 -4.64 9.92 -33.47
C GLY A 266 -5.90 10.40 -32.74
N GLY A 267 -5.85 11.59 -32.14
CA GLY A 267 -6.95 12.26 -31.45
C GLY A 267 -6.78 12.41 -29.93
N GLY A 268 -5.70 11.87 -29.36
CA GLY A 268 -5.40 11.90 -27.92
C GLY A 268 -5.24 10.49 -27.31
N VAL A 269 -5.32 10.41 -25.98
CA VAL A 269 -5.18 9.16 -25.19
C VAL A 269 -6.55 8.72 -24.67
N GLU A 270 -6.85 7.43 -24.68
CA GLU A 270 -8.14 6.92 -24.21
C GLU A 270 -8.26 6.96 -22.67
N THR A 271 -9.45 7.31 -22.16
CA THR A 271 -9.80 7.11 -20.75
C THR A 271 -9.69 5.64 -20.36
N GLY A 272 -9.16 5.35 -19.18
CA GLY A 272 -8.97 3.97 -18.72
C GLY A 272 -7.89 3.22 -19.51
N SER A 273 -6.86 3.93 -19.95
CA SER A 273 -5.68 3.36 -20.60
C SER A 273 -4.39 3.80 -19.90
N SER A 274 -3.32 3.04 -20.12
CA SER A 274 -1.99 3.36 -19.62
C SER A 274 -1.08 3.88 -20.75
N THR A 275 -0.49 5.06 -20.53
CA THR A 275 0.49 5.70 -21.44
C THR A 275 1.86 5.72 -20.80
N LEU A 276 2.83 5.14 -21.48
CA LEU A 276 4.24 5.11 -21.06
C LEU A 276 5.06 6.09 -21.90
N ILE A 277 5.77 6.99 -21.25
CA ILE A 277 6.63 8.00 -21.87
C ILE A 277 8.09 7.62 -21.61
N LEU A 278 8.75 7.13 -22.66
CA LEU A 278 10.12 6.63 -22.63
C LEU A 278 11.08 7.67 -23.19
N GLY A 279 12.28 7.75 -22.62
CA GLY A 279 13.40 8.44 -23.25
C GLY A 279 14.50 8.86 -22.29
N PRO A 280 15.65 9.33 -22.81
CA PRO A 280 16.78 9.78 -21.99
C PRO A 280 16.41 10.89 -21.00
N ALA A 281 17.25 11.11 -19.98
CA ALA A 281 17.10 12.22 -19.05
C ALA A 281 17.05 13.58 -19.78
N GLY A 282 16.23 14.51 -19.28
CA GLY A 282 16.10 15.85 -19.84
C GLY A 282 15.32 15.97 -21.16
N THR A 283 14.78 14.87 -21.71
CA THR A 283 13.98 14.94 -22.94
C THR A 283 12.63 15.64 -22.76
N GLY A 284 12.02 15.59 -21.58
CA GLY A 284 10.71 16.20 -21.31
C GLY A 284 9.59 15.21 -21.01
N LYS A 285 9.93 14.01 -20.52
CA LYS A 285 8.95 12.98 -20.12
C LYS A 285 7.92 13.51 -19.12
N SER A 286 8.40 14.09 -18.02
CA SER A 286 7.60 14.72 -16.97
C SER A 286 6.74 15.85 -17.49
N LEU A 287 7.28 16.68 -18.40
CA LEU A 287 6.53 17.77 -19.01
C LEU A 287 5.30 17.25 -19.77
N ILE A 288 5.47 16.20 -20.58
CA ILE A 288 4.35 15.63 -21.36
C ILE A 288 3.26 15.09 -20.44
N SER A 289 3.60 14.34 -19.39
CA SER A 289 2.58 13.83 -18.46
C SER A 289 1.86 14.96 -17.73
N MET A 290 2.57 16.02 -17.35
CA MET A 290 1.99 17.20 -16.70
C MET A 290 1.11 18.03 -17.63
N ILE A 291 1.43 18.12 -18.92
CA ILE A 291 0.56 18.76 -19.94
C ILE A 291 -0.79 18.06 -19.98
N PHE A 292 -0.83 16.73 -20.01
CA PHE A 292 -2.09 15.98 -19.99
C PHE A 292 -2.87 16.17 -18.68
N ALA A 293 -2.18 16.20 -17.54
CA ALA A 293 -2.81 16.46 -16.25
C ALA A 293 -3.40 17.87 -16.16
N ALA A 294 -2.66 18.89 -16.59
CA ALA A 294 -3.12 20.27 -16.64
C ALA A 294 -4.33 20.42 -17.57
N ALA A 295 -4.25 19.87 -18.79
CA ALA A 295 -5.36 19.89 -19.74
C ALA A 295 -6.62 19.17 -19.20
N ALA A 296 -6.45 18.12 -18.38
CA ALA A 296 -7.58 17.48 -17.70
C ALA A 296 -8.23 18.40 -16.65
N VAL A 297 -7.42 19.08 -15.84
CA VAL A 297 -7.92 20.03 -14.83
C VAL A 297 -8.62 21.23 -15.48
N GLU A 298 -8.09 21.75 -16.59
CA GLU A 298 -8.71 22.84 -17.35
C GLU A 298 -10.08 22.45 -17.92
N ARG A 299 -10.31 21.16 -18.22
CA ARG A 299 -11.64 20.63 -18.61
C ARG A 299 -12.58 20.42 -17.42
N GLY A 300 -12.14 20.69 -16.20
CA GLY A 300 -12.90 20.45 -14.97
C GLY A 300 -12.81 19.01 -14.45
N GLU A 301 -11.91 18.19 -14.99
CA GLU A 301 -11.62 16.86 -14.45
C GLU A 301 -10.63 16.96 -13.29
N LYS A 302 -10.44 15.87 -12.55
CA LYS A 302 -9.47 15.81 -11.46
C LYS A 302 -8.28 14.93 -11.81
N ALA A 303 -7.08 15.38 -11.44
CA ALA A 303 -5.82 14.70 -11.71
C ALA A 303 -4.97 14.53 -10.44
N ALA A 304 -4.18 13.46 -10.37
CA ALA A 304 -3.22 13.21 -9.30
C ALA A 304 -1.82 12.97 -9.87
N LEU A 305 -0.80 13.60 -9.29
CA LEU A 305 0.61 13.47 -9.64
C LEU A 305 1.35 12.84 -8.46
N PHE A 306 1.99 11.69 -8.71
CA PHE A 306 2.87 11.01 -7.76
C PHE A 306 4.31 11.16 -8.24
N ILE A 307 5.08 11.99 -7.54
CA ILE A 307 6.43 12.41 -7.93
C ILE A 307 7.47 11.72 -7.04
N PHE A 308 8.36 10.94 -7.63
CA PHE A 308 9.40 10.16 -6.94
C PHE A 308 10.80 10.80 -7.06
N ASP A 309 11.12 11.38 -8.22
CA ASP A 309 12.51 11.73 -8.56
C ASP A 309 12.85 13.22 -8.33
N GLU A 310 11.86 14.07 -8.06
CA GLU A 310 12.02 15.52 -8.03
C GLU A 310 11.35 16.16 -6.81
N GLU A 311 12.04 17.10 -6.18
CA GLU A 311 11.51 17.91 -5.10
C GLU A 311 10.39 18.83 -5.61
N LEU A 312 9.28 18.95 -4.87
CA LEU A 312 8.13 19.73 -5.31
C LEU A 312 8.46 21.21 -5.56
N GLY A 313 9.37 21.82 -4.80
CA GLY A 313 9.79 23.20 -5.00
C GLY A 313 10.34 23.45 -6.41
N LEU A 314 11.32 22.63 -6.81
CA LEU A 314 11.93 22.67 -8.15
C LEU A 314 10.93 22.34 -9.25
N LEU A 315 10.05 21.36 -9.01
CA LEU A 315 8.99 21.01 -9.94
C LEU A 315 8.08 22.22 -10.22
N PHE A 316 7.63 22.91 -9.17
CA PHE A 316 6.76 24.08 -9.31
C PHE A 316 7.44 25.20 -10.10
N GLU A 317 8.70 25.51 -9.79
CA GLU A 317 9.45 26.55 -10.50
C GLU A 317 9.62 26.20 -11.98
N ARG A 318 10.03 24.96 -12.27
CA ARG A 318 10.24 24.49 -13.64
C ARG A 318 8.97 24.57 -14.48
N MET A 319 7.84 24.14 -13.93
CA MET A 319 6.57 24.12 -14.67
C MET A 319 6.02 25.53 -14.87
N ASN A 320 6.17 26.41 -13.88
CA ASN A 320 5.79 27.81 -13.99
C ASN A 320 6.60 28.53 -15.10
N ASN A 321 7.90 28.25 -15.22
CA ASN A 321 8.75 28.81 -16.28
C ASN A 321 8.35 28.40 -17.72
N ILE A 322 7.55 27.35 -17.86
CA ILE A 322 7.07 26.81 -19.13
C ILE A 322 5.58 27.16 -19.35
N GLY A 323 4.99 27.97 -18.45
CA GLY A 323 3.62 28.47 -18.55
C GLY A 323 2.54 27.60 -17.90
N ILE A 324 2.91 26.60 -17.08
CA ILE A 324 1.97 25.73 -16.37
C ILE A 324 2.08 25.99 -14.86
N ASP A 325 1.13 26.74 -14.30
CA ASP A 325 1.07 27.02 -12.87
C ASP A 325 0.40 25.88 -12.10
N LEU A 326 1.20 24.88 -11.73
CA LEU A 326 0.74 23.74 -10.93
C LEU A 326 0.22 24.15 -9.55
N LYS A 327 0.71 25.25 -8.95
CA LYS A 327 0.22 25.72 -7.64
C LYS A 327 -1.19 26.27 -7.77
N ALA A 328 -1.46 27.05 -8.80
CA ALA A 328 -2.81 27.53 -9.10
C ALA A 328 -3.77 26.37 -9.35
N LEU A 329 -3.36 25.36 -10.13
CA LEU A 329 -4.17 24.16 -10.38
C LEU A 329 -4.43 23.37 -9.09
N GLN A 330 -3.42 23.21 -8.22
CA GLN A 330 -3.58 22.56 -6.92
C GLN A 330 -4.56 23.31 -6.01
N ALA A 331 -4.50 24.64 -6.00
CA ALA A 331 -5.40 25.49 -5.19
C ALA A 331 -6.88 25.35 -5.58
N THR A 332 -7.20 24.89 -6.80
CA THR A 332 -8.58 24.58 -7.20
C THR A 332 -9.17 23.35 -6.50
N GLY A 333 -8.33 22.50 -5.90
CA GLY A 333 -8.72 21.19 -5.36
C GLY A 333 -8.94 20.10 -6.41
N ASN A 334 -8.71 20.40 -7.70
CA ASN A 334 -8.83 19.44 -8.80
C ASN A 334 -7.49 18.76 -9.14
N LEU A 335 -6.37 19.27 -8.62
CA LEU A 335 -5.05 18.68 -8.80
C LEU A 335 -4.48 18.25 -7.45
N VAL A 336 -4.18 16.96 -7.31
CA VAL A 336 -3.41 16.42 -6.19
C VAL A 336 -1.98 16.26 -6.64
N ILE A 337 -1.03 16.75 -5.84
CA ILE A 337 0.40 16.55 -6.09
C ILE A 337 0.99 16.00 -4.81
N GLU A 338 1.55 14.80 -4.89
CA GLU A 338 2.17 14.09 -3.78
C GLU A 338 3.60 13.73 -4.17
N GLN A 339 4.54 14.16 -3.32
CA GLN A 339 5.90 13.64 -3.37
C GLN A 339 5.94 12.33 -2.62
N VAL A 340 6.41 11.28 -3.28
CA VAL A 340 6.51 9.94 -2.70
C VAL A 340 7.95 9.71 -2.29
N ASP A 341 8.17 9.56 -0.98
CA ASP A 341 9.46 9.09 -0.49
C ASP A 341 9.58 7.59 -0.75
N ALA A 342 10.42 7.28 -1.72
CA ALA A 342 10.79 5.95 -2.13
C ALA A 342 11.32 5.06 -0.98
N ALA A 343 12.03 5.63 -0.01
CA ALA A 343 12.70 4.86 1.04
C ALA A 343 11.78 4.45 2.20
N GLU A 344 10.64 5.14 2.36
CA GLU A 344 9.73 4.92 3.50
C GLU A 344 8.50 4.08 3.16
N LEU A 345 8.13 4.02 1.88
CA LEU A 345 6.81 3.58 1.48
C LEU A 345 6.80 2.17 0.88
N SER A 346 5.82 1.34 1.27
CA SER A 346 5.68 -0.02 0.73
C SER A 346 4.90 -0.05 -0.62
N PRO A 347 5.09 -1.07 -1.48
CA PRO A 347 4.32 -1.20 -2.73
C PRO A 347 2.80 -1.24 -2.51
N GLY A 348 2.36 -1.94 -1.46
CA GLY A 348 0.95 -2.04 -1.09
C GLY A 348 0.38 -0.72 -0.59
N GLU A 349 1.14 0.02 0.21
CA GLU A 349 0.78 1.37 0.65
C GLU A 349 0.64 2.32 -0.54
N PHE A 350 1.60 2.33 -1.48
CA PHE A 350 1.54 3.17 -2.67
C PHE A 350 0.28 2.88 -3.47
N SER A 351 0.06 1.59 -3.76
CA SER A 351 -1.11 1.12 -4.50
C SER A 351 -2.40 1.57 -3.81
N HIS A 352 -2.48 1.48 -2.48
CA HIS A 352 -3.63 1.91 -1.72
C HIS A 352 -3.86 3.43 -1.78
N ARG A 353 -2.79 4.24 -1.66
CA ARG A 353 -2.86 5.70 -1.79
C ARG A 353 -3.40 6.13 -3.16
N VAL A 354 -2.82 5.59 -4.24
CA VAL A 354 -3.28 5.85 -5.61
C VAL A 354 -4.75 5.43 -5.78
N ARG A 355 -5.13 4.27 -5.24
CA ARG A 355 -6.51 3.75 -5.27
C ARG A 355 -7.49 4.71 -4.59
N ARG A 356 -7.13 5.19 -3.39
CA ARG A 356 -7.95 6.11 -2.60
C ARG A 356 -8.21 7.42 -3.33
N CYS A 357 -7.21 7.97 -4.02
CA CYS A 357 -7.38 9.13 -4.88
C CYS A 357 -8.44 8.90 -5.98
N VAL A 358 -8.43 7.73 -6.63
CA VAL A 358 -9.40 7.41 -7.69
C VAL A 358 -10.80 7.11 -7.11
N ASP A 359 -10.89 6.33 -6.04
CA ASP A 359 -12.16 5.91 -5.46
C ASP A 359 -12.88 7.04 -4.72
N GLU A 360 -12.17 7.75 -3.83
CA GLU A 360 -12.77 8.76 -2.94
C GLU A 360 -12.81 10.14 -3.60
N GLN A 361 -11.70 10.56 -4.22
CA GLN A 361 -11.59 11.91 -4.79
C GLN A 361 -12.06 11.97 -6.24
N LYS A 362 -12.41 10.82 -6.86
CA LYS A 362 -12.90 10.69 -8.24
C LYS A 362 -11.89 11.17 -9.29
N ILE A 363 -10.61 10.95 -9.03
CA ILE A 363 -9.51 11.26 -9.96
C ILE A 363 -9.66 10.45 -11.25
N LYS A 364 -9.48 11.11 -12.41
CA LYS A 364 -9.57 10.50 -13.75
C LYS A 364 -8.29 10.55 -14.55
N THR A 365 -7.30 11.32 -14.10
CA THR A 365 -5.94 11.33 -14.68
C THR A 365 -4.93 11.07 -13.59
N VAL A 366 -4.08 10.07 -13.74
CA VAL A 366 -3.03 9.72 -12.78
C VAL A 366 -1.68 9.83 -13.47
N VAL A 367 -0.72 10.52 -12.85
CA VAL A 367 0.67 10.61 -13.31
C VAL A 367 1.57 9.94 -12.27
N ILE A 368 2.43 9.03 -12.73
CA ILE A 368 3.47 8.37 -11.93
C ILE A 368 4.83 8.74 -12.54
N ASP A 369 5.56 9.65 -11.88
CA ASP A 369 6.81 10.22 -12.36
C ASP A 369 7.93 10.01 -11.32
N SER A 370 8.74 8.95 -11.38
CA SER A 370 8.87 7.97 -12.46
C SER A 370 8.83 6.52 -11.97
N ILE A 371 8.62 5.58 -12.90
CA ILE A 371 8.75 4.15 -12.59
C ILE A 371 10.19 3.82 -12.16
N ASN A 372 11.20 4.54 -12.66
CA ASN A 372 12.58 4.29 -12.25
C ASN A 372 12.77 4.64 -10.77
N GLY A 373 12.21 5.76 -10.31
CA GLY A 373 12.16 6.11 -8.89
C GLY A 373 11.45 5.03 -8.07
N TYR A 374 10.30 4.57 -8.54
CA TYR A 374 9.55 3.47 -7.91
C TYR A 374 10.33 2.13 -7.85
N GLN A 375 11.12 1.80 -8.88
CA GLN A 375 11.95 0.58 -8.87
C GLN A 375 13.16 0.72 -7.96
N ALA A 376 13.83 1.88 -7.99
CA ALA A 376 14.98 2.19 -7.15
C ALA A 376 14.60 2.23 -5.66
N ALA A 377 13.38 2.64 -5.35
CA ALA A 377 12.78 2.62 -4.02
C ALA A 377 12.70 1.23 -3.38
N MET A 378 12.56 0.19 -4.21
CA MET A 378 12.13 -1.14 -3.75
C MET A 378 12.99 -2.25 -4.38
N PRO A 379 14.32 -2.23 -4.26
CA PRO A 379 15.22 -3.08 -5.05
C PRO A 379 15.05 -4.59 -4.77
N GLU A 380 14.53 -4.96 -3.60
CA GLU A 380 14.33 -6.36 -3.19
C GLU A 380 12.99 -6.96 -3.66
N GLU A 381 12.11 -6.14 -4.21
CA GLU A 381 10.79 -6.58 -4.66
C GLU A 381 10.86 -7.14 -6.09
N ASN A 382 11.08 -8.46 -6.19
CA ASN A 382 11.15 -9.17 -7.47
C ASN A 382 9.84 -9.09 -8.31
N ALA A 383 8.73 -8.66 -7.71
CA ALA A 383 7.41 -8.61 -8.31
C ALA A 383 6.86 -7.18 -8.54
N LEU A 384 7.67 -6.12 -8.43
CA LEU A 384 7.19 -4.74 -8.61
C LEU A 384 6.45 -4.51 -9.92
N VAL A 385 6.95 -5.09 -11.00
CA VAL A 385 6.34 -4.96 -12.33
C VAL A 385 4.94 -5.59 -12.34
N LEU A 386 4.75 -6.70 -11.61
CA LEU A 386 3.44 -7.34 -11.45
C LEU A 386 2.51 -6.48 -10.57
N HIS A 387 3.02 -5.86 -9.50
CA HIS A 387 2.24 -4.93 -8.68
C HIS A 387 1.77 -3.73 -9.49
N MET A 388 2.67 -3.15 -10.30
CA MET A 388 2.33 -2.08 -11.24
C MET A 388 1.30 -2.52 -12.26
N HIS A 389 1.42 -3.73 -12.82
CA HIS A 389 0.44 -4.27 -13.75
C HIS A 389 -0.97 -4.37 -13.11
N GLU A 390 -1.08 -4.87 -11.88
CA GLU A 390 -2.37 -4.93 -11.17
C GLU A 390 -2.93 -3.54 -10.87
N LEU A 391 -2.08 -2.58 -10.48
CA LEU A 391 -2.48 -1.19 -10.27
C LEU A 391 -3.04 -0.57 -11.55
N LEU A 392 -2.32 -0.67 -12.66
CA LEU A 392 -2.76 -0.15 -13.95
C LEU A 392 -4.06 -0.80 -14.43
N LEU A 393 -4.19 -2.13 -14.25
CA LEU A 393 -5.41 -2.83 -14.62
C LEU A 393 -6.62 -2.34 -13.80
N TYR A 394 -6.42 -2.08 -12.51
CA TYR A 394 -7.44 -1.47 -11.66
C TYR A 394 -7.78 -0.05 -12.14
N LEU A 395 -6.79 0.82 -12.37
CA LEU A 395 -6.98 2.20 -12.81
C LEU A 395 -7.74 2.27 -14.14
N ASN A 396 -7.35 1.40 -15.09
CA ASN A 396 -8.02 1.25 -16.38
C ASN A 396 -9.50 0.87 -16.20
N ARG A 397 -9.83 0.02 -15.22
CA ARG A 397 -11.22 -0.37 -14.92
C ARG A 397 -12.03 0.68 -14.17
N GLN A 398 -11.38 1.66 -13.56
CA GLN A 398 -12.02 2.86 -13.00
C GLN A 398 -12.13 4.01 -14.00
N GLY A 399 -11.66 3.78 -15.24
CA GLY A 399 -11.67 4.79 -16.30
C GLY A 399 -10.61 5.88 -16.13
N ALA A 400 -9.63 5.68 -15.24
CA ALA A 400 -8.54 6.62 -15.06
C ALA A 400 -7.49 6.44 -16.17
N ALA A 401 -7.16 7.52 -16.88
CA ALA A 401 -6.00 7.52 -17.78
C ALA A 401 -4.72 7.68 -16.95
N THR A 402 -3.78 6.77 -17.14
CA THR A 402 -2.55 6.74 -16.34
C THR A 402 -1.35 7.05 -17.21
N PHE A 403 -0.55 8.04 -16.83
CA PHE A 403 0.71 8.41 -17.48
C PHE A 403 1.87 7.98 -16.60
N MET A 404 2.83 7.28 -17.18
CA MET A 404 4.03 6.83 -16.49
C MET A 404 5.27 7.29 -17.25
N THR A 405 6.29 7.74 -16.54
CA THR A 405 7.57 8.09 -17.14
C THR A 405 8.62 7.02 -16.80
N VAL A 406 9.49 6.72 -17.77
CA VAL A 406 10.65 5.83 -17.59
C VAL A 406 11.84 6.47 -18.30
N ALA A 407 12.93 6.67 -17.57
CA ALA A 407 14.19 7.07 -18.20
C ALA A 407 14.90 5.85 -18.80
N GLN A 408 15.34 5.97 -20.04
CA GLN A 408 16.24 4.99 -20.66
C GLN A 408 17.69 5.39 -20.39
N HIS A 409 18.53 4.40 -20.10
CA HIS A 409 19.97 4.60 -19.95
C HIS A 409 20.62 4.68 -21.35
N GLY A 410 21.49 5.67 -21.54
CA GLY A 410 22.13 5.99 -22.83
C GLY A 410 21.59 7.28 -23.47
N LEU A 411 22.50 8.19 -23.83
CA LEU A 411 22.16 9.49 -24.45
C LEU A 411 21.98 9.39 -25.96
N VAL A 412 22.75 8.53 -26.64
CA VAL A 412 22.78 8.33 -28.09
C VAL A 412 23.11 6.85 -28.38
N GLY A 413 22.38 6.19 -29.28
CA GLY A 413 22.66 4.80 -29.73
C GLY A 413 21.65 3.75 -29.27
N ASP A 414 22.12 2.51 -29.04
CA ASP A 414 21.31 1.37 -28.60
C ASP A 414 20.79 1.61 -27.17
N MET A 415 19.54 2.08 -27.09
CA MET A 415 18.85 2.25 -25.83
C MET A 415 18.31 0.91 -25.35
N GLN A 416 18.96 0.35 -24.34
CA GLN A 416 18.41 -0.78 -23.60
C GLN A 416 17.54 -0.22 -22.45
N ALA A 417 16.24 -0.48 -22.50
CA ALA A 417 15.43 -0.34 -21.30
C ALA A 417 15.83 -1.48 -20.34
N PRO A 418 16.08 -1.20 -19.06
CA PRO A 418 16.55 -2.23 -18.10
C PRO A 418 15.53 -3.37 -17.91
N VAL A 419 14.26 -3.14 -18.26
CA VAL A 419 13.17 -4.11 -18.25
C VAL A 419 12.27 -3.81 -19.46
N ASP A 420 11.71 -4.83 -20.11
CA ASP A 420 10.70 -4.65 -21.16
C ASP A 420 9.36 -4.21 -20.52
N ILE A 421 9.28 -2.96 -20.05
CA ILE A 421 8.10 -2.37 -19.38
C ILE A 421 7.02 -1.99 -20.41
N THR A 422 7.33 -2.09 -21.70
CA THR A 422 6.45 -1.66 -22.80
C THR A 422 5.14 -2.46 -22.86
N TYR A 423 5.10 -3.67 -22.28
CA TYR A 423 3.87 -4.46 -22.20
C TYR A 423 2.86 -3.91 -21.20
N LEU A 424 3.29 -3.17 -20.17
CA LEU A 424 2.41 -2.55 -19.17
C LEU A 424 1.51 -1.45 -19.77
N ALA A 425 1.93 -0.90 -20.91
CA ALA A 425 1.30 0.25 -21.51
C ALA A 425 0.41 -0.12 -22.71
N ASP A 426 -0.72 0.57 -22.82
CA ASP A 426 -1.58 0.59 -23.99
C ASP A 426 -1.01 1.52 -25.06
N THR A 427 -0.44 2.65 -24.63
CA THR A 427 0.19 3.67 -25.49
C THR A 427 1.65 3.87 -25.08
N VAL A 428 2.57 3.91 -26.05
CA VAL A 428 4.01 4.15 -25.82
C VAL A 428 4.48 5.33 -26.63
N ILE A 429 4.86 6.41 -25.94
CA ILE A 429 5.49 7.60 -26.50
C ILE A 429 6.99 7.48 -26.28
N LEU A 430 7.77 7.65 -27.35
CA LEU A 430 9.23 7.58 -27.32
C LEU A 430 9.85 8.94 -27.64
N LEU A 431 10.67 9.42 -26.71
CA LEU A 431 11.48 10.63 -26.81
C LEU A 431 12.94 10.27 -27.06
N ARG A 432 13.59 10.94 -28.00
CA ARG A 432 15.01 10.74 -28.30
C ARG A 432 15.74 12.05 -28.49
N TYR A 433 17.04 12.01 -28.26
CA TYR A 433 17.97 12.99 -28.83
C TYR A 433 18.41 12.54 -30.22
N PHE A 434 18.65 13.51 -31.09
CA PHE A 434 19.34 13.29 -32.36
C PHE A 434 20.25 14.48 -32.66
N GLU A 435 21.36 14.22 -33.32
CA GLU A 435 22.23 15.29 -33.81
C GLU A 435 21.80 15.70 -35.22
N ALA A 436 21.63 17.00 -35.45
CA ALA A 436 21.54 17.53 -36.80
C ALA A 436 22.16 18.92 -36.87
N LEU A 437 22.99 19.15 -37.89
CA LEU A 437 23.64 20.44 -38.14
C LEU A 437 24.43 20.95 -36.92
N GLY A 438 25.16 20.05 -36.23
CA GLY A 438 25.98 20.37 -35.06
C GLY A 438 25.18 20.75 -33.80
N LYS A 439 23.87 20.45 -33.76
CA LYS A 439 23.00 20.72 -32.61
C LYS A 439 22.34 19.44 -32.11
N VAL A 440 22.24 19.30 -30.79
CA VAL A 440 21.44 18.25 -30.14
C VAL A 440 19.99 18.69 -30.15
N ARG A 441 19.15 17.94 -30.88
CA ARG A 441 17.71 18.18 -31.03
C ARG A 441 16.92 17.04 -30.41
N ARG A 442 15.61 17.23 -30.25
CA ARG A 442 14.72 16.25 -29.63
C ARG A 442 13.65 15.80 -30.60
N ALA A 443 13.36 14.51 -30.59
CA ALA A 443 12.37 13.89 -31.44
C ALA A 443 11.34 13.11 -30.61
N ILE A 444 10.07 13.18 -31.01
CA ILE A 444 8.95 12.46 -30.43
C ILE A 444 8.35 11.52 -31.49
N SER A 445 7.95 10.34 -31.04
CA SER A 445 7.26 9.34 -31.87
C SER A 445 6.33 8.49 -31.00
N VAL A 446 5.29 7.93 -31.60
CA VAL A 446 4.41 6.95 -30.95
C VAL A 446 4.78 5.57 -31.48
N ILE A 447 5.20 4.68 -30.59
CA ILE A 447 5.68 3.33 -30.95
C ILE A 447 4.52 2.34 -30.98
N LYS A 448 3.53 2.57 -30.11
CA LYS A 448 2.41 1.66 -29.91
C LYS A 448 1.22 2.45 -29.43
N LYS A 449 0.04 2.11 -29.95
CA LYS A 449 -1.26 2.47 -29.40
C LYS A 449 -2.19 1.28 -29.59
N ARG A 450 -2.68 0.67 -28.50
CA ARG A 450 -3.54 -0.53 -28.58
C ARG A 450 -4.96 -0.21 -29.07
N THR A 451 -5.43 1.01 -28.80
CA THR A 451 -6.78 1.45 -29.14
C THR A 451 -6.69 2.61 -30.12
N GLY A 452 -7.30 2.47 -31.29
CA GLY A 452 -7.23 3.49 -32.34
C GLY A 452 -5.90 3.51 -33.10
N SER A 453 -5.81 4.40 -34.09
CA SER A 453 -4.59 4.63 -34.87
C SER A 453 -3.68 5.63 -34.16
N HIS A 454 -2.39 5.58 -34.48
CA HIS A 454 -1.43 6.64 -34.19
C HIS A 454 -0.64 6.96 -35.46
N GLU A 455 0.00 8.12 -35.49
CA GLU A 455 0.90 8.48 -36.57
C GLU A 455 2.19 7.64 -36.50
N SER A 456 2.69 7.19 -37.65
CA SER A 456 3.93 6.39 -37.76
C SER A 456 5.19 7.22 -38.00
N THR A 457 5.08 8.54 -37.98
CA THR A 457 6.18 9.47 -38.24
C THR A 457 6.98 9.78 -36.98
N ILE A 458 8.12 10.44 -37.18
CA ILE A 458 8.94 11.03 -36.12
C ILE A 458 8.89 12.54 -36.31
N ARG A 459 8.56 13.29 -35.27
CA ARG A 459 8.51 14.76 -35.30
C ARG A 459 9.57 15.36 -34.40
N GLU A 460 10.13 16.50 -34.81
CA GLU A 460 10.96 17.31 -33.91
C GLU A 460 10.06 18.04 -32.88
N TYR A 461 10.55 18.22 -31.66
CA TYR A 461 9.91 19.13 -30.71
C TYR A 461 10.92 20.01 -29.98
N ARG A 462 10.44 21.15 -29.50
CA ARG A 462 11.19 22.12 -28.69
C ARG A 462 10.43 22.42 -27.41
N ILE A 463 11.17 22.63 -26.32
CA ILE A 463 10.65 23.14 -25.06
C ILE A 463 11.22 24.56 -24.90
N SER A 464 10.35 25.55 -24.76
CA SER A 464 10.70 26.95 -24.52
C SER A 464 9.86 27.52 -23.36
N ALA A 465 10.02 28.81 -23.06
CA ALA A 465 9.23 29.48 -22.02
C ALA A 465 7.72 29.52 -22.34
N GLN A 466 7.37 29.40 -23.62
CA GLN A 466 5.99 29.37 -24.11
C GLN A 466 5.39 27.96 -24.13
N GLY A 467 6.10 26.94 -23.65
CA GLY A 467 5.61 25.57 -23.63
C GLY A 467 6.36 24.61 -24.53
N MET A 468 5.70 23.50 -24.85
CA MET A 468 6.18 22.50 -25.80
C MET A 468 5.59 22.77 -27.19
N THR A 469 6.47 22.86 -28.19
CA THR A 469 6.08 22.99 -29.61
C THR A 469 6.54 21.76 -30.38
N ILE A 470 5.67 21.16 -31.19
CA ILE A 470 5.98 20.01 -32.04
C ILE A 470 5.92 20.46 -33.50
N GLY A 471 6.94 20.12 -34.27
CA GLY A 471 7.05 20.48 -35.68
C GLY A 471 6.44 19.45 -36.64
N GLU A 472 6.79 19.61 -37.91
CA GLU A 472 6.40 18.69 -38.97
C GLU A 472 7.16 17.35 -38.91
N PRO A 473 6.65 16.30 -39.58
CA PRO A 473 7.35 15.03 -39.74
C PRO A 473 8.76 15.18 -40.35
N LEU A 474 9.74 14.47 -39.78
CA LEU A 474 11.13 14.45 -40.22
C LEU A 474 11.34 13.51 -41.42
N GLU A 475 10.63 13.73 -42.53
CA GLU A 475 10.65 12.85 -43.71
C GLU A 475 12.02 12.79 -44.41
N ALA A 476 12.81 13.86 -44.30
CA ALA A 476 14.10 14.01 -44.96
C ALA A 476 15.29 13.44 -44.15
N PHE A 477 15.04 12.77 -43.03
CA PHE A 477 16.09 12.17 -42.18
C PHE A 477 15.94 10.64 -42.11
N GLN A 478 17.04 9.92 -42.33
CA GLN A 478 17.11 8.49 -42.08
C GLN A 478 17.99 8.21 -40.86
N GLY A 479 17.60 7.24 -40.01
CA GLY A 479 18.40 6.86 -38.85
C GLY A 479 18.20 7.74 -37.62
N VAL A 480 17.09 8.49 -37.53
CA VAL A 480 16.73 9.26 -36.30
C VAL A 480 16.63 8.33 -35.08
N LEU A 481 16.06 7.14 -35.25
CA LEU A 481 16.04 6.10 -34.22
C LEU A 481 17.41 5.45 -33.96
N ARG A 482 18.49 5.81 -34.67
CA ARG A 482 19.86 5.39 -34.34
C ARG A 482 20.62 6.48 -33.58
N GLY A 483 20.05 7.67 -33.41
CA GLY A 483 20.66 8.83 -32.72
C GLY A 483 21.63 9.64 -33.59
N VAL A 484 22.14 9.06 -34.69
CA VAL A 484 23.03 9.71 -35.66
C VAL A 484 22.34 9.69 -37.03
N PRO A 485 21.40 10.61 -37.31
CA PRO A 485 20.65 10.59 -38.55
C PRO A 485 21.45 11.16 -39.73
N THR A 486 21.18 10.63 -40.92
CA THR A 486 21.65 11.19 -42.19
C THR A 486 20.54 12.02 -42.81
N TYR A 487 20.83 13.26 -43.17
CA TYR A 487 19.90 14.18 -43.81
C TYR A 487 20.00 14.11 -45.34
N PHE A 488 18.86 14.02 -46.03
CA PHE A 488 18.78 13.89 -47.49
C PHE A 488 17.94 14.98 -48.17
N GLY A 489 17.46 15.98 -47.43
CA GLY A 489 16.56 17.01 -47.98
C GLY A 489 17.27 18.22 -48.61
N GLU A 490 16.56 18.96 -49.46
CA GLU A 490 17.13 20.10 -50.21
C GLU A 490 16.99 21.47 -49.50
N SER A 491 16.15 21.63 -48.45
CA SER A 491 16.07 22.88 -47.66
C SER A 491 15.46 22.73 -46.25
N LYS A 492 15.88 23.62 -45.33
CA LYS A 492 15.64 23.68 -43.85
C LYS A 492 14.29 23.12 -43.35
N PRO A 493 14.19 21.84 -42.91
CA PRO A 493 12.95 21.23 -42.42
C PRO A 493 12.82 21.24 -40.89
N LEU A 494 13.72 21.93 -40.20
CA LEU A 494 13.84 21.91 -38.74
C LEU A 494 13.26 23.18 -38.13
N LEU A 495 12.75 23.09 -36.89
CA LEU A 495 12.22 24.24 -36.16
C LEU A 495 13.27 25.36 -36.11
N GLN A 496 12.88 26.58 -36.52
CA GLN A 496 13.72 27.78 -36.52
C GLN A 496 13.77 28.38 -35.10
N GLU A 497 14.85 29.09 -34.77
CA GLU A 497 14.97 29.76 -33.48
C GLU A 497 13.96 30.91 -33.37
N GLU A 498 13.39 31.10 -32.17
CA GLU A 498 12.80 32.39 -31.83
C GLU A 498 13.98 33.30 -31.54
N THR A 499 14.00 34.47 -32.19
CA THR A 499 14.99 35.50 -31.88
C THR A 499 14.75 35.94 -30.44
N LEU A 500 15.77 35.79 -29.59
CA LEU A 500 15.75 36.21 -28.18
C LEU A 500 15.31 37.66 -28.01
#